data_AF-A0AAW4WII3-F1
#
_entry.id   AF-A0AAW4WII3-F1
#
_cell.length_a   1.000
_cell.length_b   1.000
_cell.length_c   1.000
_cell.angle_alpha   90.00
_cell.angle_beta   90.00
_cell.angle_gamma   90.00
#
_symmetry.space_group_name_H-M   'P 1'
#
loop_
_entity.id
_entity.type
_entity.pdbx_description
1 polymer ?
#
loop_
_entity_poly.entity_id
_entity_poly.type
_entity_poly.pdbx_seq_one_letter_code
_entity_poly.pdbx_strand_id
1 'polypeptide(L)'
;MKMRHCGSRNIILIWNIYLTILIPFVVLLSGIWHLESGVRNGKAAGLPIAVILAFLPLVLFGLKWKMDSTFTIIASCVWFIFMWKMAYYFFYDKTNSPIVYYSSVIVNITALLWSIIVKEYKPLEEHILKYRQDQWLVPCSENYKENKILRSIWLVCFIGTVVFSFVCQWG
;
A
#
# COMPACT_ATOMS: atom_id res chain seq x y z
N MET A 1 -21.36 24.72 12.10
CA MET A 1 -20.19 24.46 11.23
C MET A 1 -19.01 23.74 11.91
N LYS A 2 -19.07 23.35 13.20
CA LYS A 2 -17.95 22.73 13.94
C LYS A 2 -17.77 21.22 13.72
N MET A 3 -18.79 20.51 13.22
CA MET A 3 -18.77 19.05 13.04
C MET A 3 -18.04 18.56 11.77
N ARG A 4 -18.00 19.34 10.68
CA ARG A 4 -17.27 18.94 9.45
C ARG A 4 -15.75 18.88 9.67
N HIS A 5 -15.20 19.77 10.50
CA HIS A 5 -13.76 19.85 10.71
C HIS A 5 -13.19 18.66 11.52
N CYS A 6 -14.00 18.10 12.44
CA CYS A 6 -13.60 16.95 13.26
C CYS A 6 -13.58 15.64 12.43
N GLY A 7 -14.56 15.44 11.55
CA GLY A 7 -14.63 14.27 10.68
C GLY A 7 -13.47 14.20 9.68
N SER A 8 -13.08 15.33 9.08
CA SER A 8 -11.95 15.38 8.15
C SER A 8 -10.63 15.02 8.82
N ARG A 9 -10.39 15.53 10.04
CA ARG A 9 -9.17 15.22 10.80
C ARG A 9 -9.05 13.74 11.14
N ASN A 10 -10.16 13.09 11.50
CA ASN A 10 -10.16 11.66 11.83
C ASN A 10 -9.84 10.80 10.60
N ILE A 11 -10.43 11.10 9.44
CA ILE A 11 -10.15 10.35 8.20
C ILE A 11 -8.69 10.51 7.76
N ILE A 12 -8.14 11.73 7.84
CA ILE A 12 -6.72 12.00 7.55
C ILE A 12 -5.80 11.23 8.50
N LEU A 13 -6.15 11.15 9.79
CA LEU A 13 -5.39 10.35 10.75
C LEU A 13 -5.43 8.85 10.41
N ILE A 14 -6.62 8.31 10.09
CA ILE A 14 -6.79 6.91 9.70
C ILE A 14 -6.00 6.60 8.42
N TRP A 15 -6.02 7.50 7.43
CA TRP A 15 -5.20 7.40 6.22
C TRP A 15 -3.71 7.33 6.54
N ASN A 16 -3.22 8.20 7.42
CA ASN A 16 -1.82 8.20 7.83
C ASN A 16 -1.43 6.93 8.60
N ILE A 17 -2.30 6.41 9.47
CA ILE A 17 -2.08 5.13 10.16
C ILE A 17 -2.02 3.99 9.15
N TYR A 18 -2.93 3.97 8.17
CA TYR A 18 -2.91 3.00 7.08
C TYR A 18 -1.58 3.04 6.32
N LEU A 19 -1.10 4.22 5.89
CA LEU A 19 0.19 4.37 5.22
C LEU A 19 1.39 3.94 6.09
N THR A 20 1.29 4.18 7.40
CA THR A 20 2.32 3.79 8.38
C THR A 20 2.53 2.27 8.37
N ILE A 21 1.46 1.50 8.17
CA ILE A 21 1.48 0.03 8.20
C ILE A 21 1.64 -0.58 6.81
N LEU A 22 1.06 0.05 5.77
CA LEU A 22 1.00 -0.49 4.42
C LEU A 22 2.39 -0.80 3.85
N ILE A 23 3.31 0.17 3.84
CA ILE A 23 4.63 -0.01 3.23
C ILE A 23 5.42 -1.10 3.98
N PRO A 24 5.58 -1.06 5.31
CA PRO A 24 6.24 -2.14 6.04
C PRO A 24 5.60 -3.51 5.79
N PHE A 25 4.28 -3.58 5.72
CA PHE A 25 3.55 -4.83 5.45
C PHE A 25 3.82 -5.38 4.04
N VAL A 26 3.80 -4.52 3.02
CA VAL A 26 4.15 -4.89 1.64
C VAL A 26 5.59 -5.41 1.56
N VAL A 27 6.53 -4.80 2.27
CA VAL A 27 7.92 -5.31 2.39
C VAL A 27 7.96 -6.65 3.10
N LEU A 28 7.20 -6.82 4.19
CA LEU A 28 7.13 -8.06 4.95
C LEU A 28 6.62 -9.24 4.10
N LEU A 29 5.65 -8.99 3.21
CA LEU A 29 5.14 -10.02 2.29
C LEU A 29 6.23 -10.60 1.40
N SER A 30 7.26 -9.82 1.04
CA SER A 30 8.39 -10.36 0.28
C SER A 30 9.23 -11.36 1.08
N GLY A 31 9.41 -11.14 2.39
CA GLY A 31 10.09 -12.07 3.29
C GLY A 31 9.26 -13.34 3.52
N ILE A 32 7.96 -13.19 3.78
CA ILE A 32 7.03 -14.32 3.95
C ILE A 32 6.98 -15.16 2.67
N TRP A 33 6.92 -14.52 1.50
CA TRP A 33 6.94 -15.20 0.22
C TRP A 33 8.20 -16.04 0.03
N HIS A 34 9.36 -15.52 0.45
CA HIS A 34 10.60 -16.30 0.38
C HIS A 34 10.54 -17.56 1.27
N LEU A 35 9.94 -17.45 2.46
CA LEU A 35 9.73 -18.57 3.38
C LEU A 35 8.73 -19.61 2.83
N GLU A 36 7.60 -19.17 2.27
CA GLU A 36 6.57 -20.07 1.75
C GLU A 36 6.96 -20.75 0.44
N SER A 37 7.62 -20.01 -0.46
CA SER A 37 7.89 -20.50 -1.81
C SER A 37 9.02 -21.51 -1.88
N GLY A 38 9.90 -21.57 -0.87
CA GLY A 38 11.10 -22.41 -0.86
C GLY A 38 12.08 -22.09 -2.00
N VAL A 39 11.89 -20.97 -2.73
CA VAL A 39 12.73 -20.57 -3.87
C VAL A 39 14.02 -19.97 -3.34
N ARG A 40 14.95 -20.83 -2.93
CA ARG A 40 16.36 -20.46 -2.72
C ARG A 40 17.00 -20.19 -4.07
N ASN A 41 17.12 -18.91 -4.42
CA ASN A 41 17.90 -18.39 -5.55
C ASN A 41 17.50 -18.92 -6.94
N GLY A 42 16.55 -18.22 -7.57
CA GLY A 42 16.26 -18.38 -9.00
C GLY A 42 15.84 -17.07 -9.65
N LYS A 43 16.13 -16.93 -10.95
CA LYS A 43 15.79 -15.76 -11.81
C LYS A 43 14.30 -15.35 -11.79
N ALA A 44 13.42 -16.15 -11.19
CA ALA A 44 12.00 -15.88 -10.99
C ALA A 44 11.67 -15.02 -9.75
N ALA A 45 12.64 -14.73 -8.85
CA ALA A 45 12.36 -13.98 -7.62
C ALA A 45 12.01 -12.49 -7.83
N GLY A 46 12.41 -11.91 -8.95
CA GLY A 46 12.11 -10.50 -9.25
C GLY A 46 10.64 -10.23 -9.61
N LEU A 47 9.95 -11.18 -10.25
CA LEU A 47 8.58 -10.97 -10.74
C LEU A 47 7.53 -10.88 -9.62
N PRO A 48 7.52 -11.79 -8.62
CA PRO A 48 6.57 -11.73 -7.51
C PRO A 48 6.77 -10.47 -6.65
N ILE A 49 8.03 -10.04 -6.45
CA ILE A 49 8.34 -8.77 -5.77
C ILE A 49 7.85 -7.57 -6.59
N ALA A 50 7.99 -7.59 -7.92
CA ALA A 50 7.43 -6.55 -8.78
C ALA A 50 5.90 -6.48 -8.70
N VAL A 51 5.21 -7.63 -8.58
CA VAL A 51 3.75 -7.69 -8.36
C VAL A 51 3.39 -7.10 -6.99
N ILE A 52 4.15 -7.42 -5.93
CA ILE A 52 3.97 -6.83 -4.59
C ILE A 52 4.12 -5.30 -4.61
N LEU A 53 5.10 -4.78 -5.36
CA LEU A 53 5.32 -3.33 -5.50
C LEU A 53 4.31 -2.66 -6.43
N ALA A 54 3.78 -3.37 -7.43
CA ALA A 54 2.77 -2.87 -8.36
C ALA A 54 1.37 -2.66 -7.73
N PHE A 55 1.19 -2.99 -6.45
CA PHE A 55 0.01 -2.60 -5.67
C PHE A 55 0.04 -1.13 -5.22
N LEU A 56 1.22 -0.53 -5.04
CA LEU A 56 1.36 0.86 -4.57
C LEU A 56 0.83 1.95 -5.55
N PRO A 57 0.97 1.79 -6.88
CA PRO A 57 0.41 2.72 -7.86
C PRO A 57 -1.12 2.81 -7.85
N LEU A 58 -1.84 1.77 -7.41
CA LEU A 58 -3.31 1.73 -7.42
C LEU A 58 -3.92 2.91 -6.64
N VAL A 59 -3.30 3.26 -5.51
CA VAL A 59 -3.81 4.29 -4.60
C VAL A 59 -3.57 5.71 -5.12
N LEU A 60 -2.61 5.90 -6.02
CA LEU A 60 -2.18 7.21 -6.50
C LEU A 60 -2.57 7.52 -7.95
N PHE A 61 -3.05 6.53 -8.71
CA PHE A 61 -3.22 6.66 -10.16
C PHE A 61 -4.15 7.82 -10.54
N GLY A 62 -5.29 7.98 -9.87
CA GLY A 62 -6.22 9.08 -10.15
C GLY A 62 -5.78 10.44 -9.61
N LEU A 63 -4.94 10.47 -8.57
CA LEU A 63 -4.44 11.71 -7.98
C LEU A 63 -3.47 12.43 -8.92
N LYS A 64 -2.51 11.70 -9.50
CA LYS A 64 -1.45 12.27 -10.36
C LYS A 64 -2.01 12.97 -11.59
N TRP A 65 -3.02 12.38 -12.21
CA TRP A 65 -3.55 12.83 -13.50
C TRP A 65 -4.79 13.72 -13.38
N LYS A 66 -5.16 14.13 -12.14
CA LYS A 66 -6.39 14.90 -11.85
C LYS A 66 -7.61 14.36 -12.60
N MET A 67 -7.70 13.03 -12.66
CA MET A 67 -8.77 12.36 -13.39
C MET A 67 -10.10 12.52 -12.65
N ASP A 68 -11.18 12.52 -13.42
CA ASP A 68 -12.55 12.46 -12.90
C ASP A 68 -12.71 11.29 -11.91
N SER A 69 -13.57 11.46 -10.91
CA SER A 69 -13.81 10.43 -9.90
C SER A 69 -14.31 9.13 -10.55
N THR A 70 -15.23 9.23 -11.50
CA THR A 70 -15.81 8.08 -12.22
C THR A 70 -14.72 7.29 -12.95
N PHE A 71 -13.85 8.00 -13.68
CA PHE A 71 -12.75 7.36 -14.40
C PHE A 71 -11.76 6.70 -13.45
N THR A 72 -11.41 7.38 -12.34
CA THR A 72 -10.49 6.84 -11.34
C THR A 72 -11.04 5.56 -10.71
N ILE A 73 -12.35 5.53 -10.41
CA ILE A 73 -13.02 4.36 -9.84
C ILE A 73 -12.98 3.20 -10.84
N ILE A 74 -13.37 3.44 -12.10
CA ILE A 74 -13.34 2.42 -13.16
C ILE A 74 -11.92 1.86 -13.35
N ALA A 75 -10.92 2.73 -13.46
CA ALA A 75 -9.52 2.33 -13.62
C ALA A 75 -9.01 1.51 -12.42
N SER A 76 -9.39 1.91 -11.20
CA SER A 76 -9.04 1.18 -9.98
C SER A 76 -9.67 -0.21 -9.93
N CYS A 77 -10.94 -0.34 -10.35
CA CYS A 77 -11.61 -1.63 -10.45
C CYS A 77 -10.98 -2.57 -11.49
N VAL A 78 -10.60 -2.03 -12.66
CA VAL A 78 -9.92 -2.81 -13.72
C VAL A 78 -8.55 -3.29 -13.22
N TRP A 79 -7.79 -2.40 -12.59
CA TRP A 79 -6.48 -2.75 -12.03
C TRP A 79 -6.60 -3.76 -10.88
N PHE A 80 -7.64 -3.64 -10.04
CA PHE A 80 -7.93 -4.61 -8.98
C PHE A 80 -8.08 -6.03 -9.55
N ILE A 81 -8.90 -6.20 -10.61
CA ILE A 81 -9.12 -7.50 -11.26
C ILE A 81 -7.81 -8.04 -11.86
N PHE A 82 -7.05 -7.18 -12.54
CA PHE A 82 -5.76 -7.54 -13.12
C PHE A 82 -4.79 -8.03 -12.03
N MET A 83 -4.62 -7.27 -10.95
CA MET A 83 -3.72 -7.60 -9.86
C MET A 83 -4.16 -8.84 -9.09
N TRP A 84 -5.47 -9.07 -8.92
CA TRP A 84 -5.96 -10.33 -8.34
C TRP A 84 -5.50 -11.52 -9.19
N LYS A 85 -5.76 -11.50 -10.51
CA LYS A 85 -5.35 -12.61 -11.40
C LYS A 85 -3.84 -12.84 -11.36
N MET A 86 -3.05 -11.77 -11.33
CA MET A 86 -1.59 -11.86 -11.20
C MET A 86 -1.18 -12.46 -9.85
N ALA A 87 -1.77 -12.00 -8.74
CA ALA A 87 -1.51 -12.55 -7.41
C ALA A 87 -1.87 -14.03 -7.31
N TYR A 88 -2.99 -14.45 -7.89
CA TYR A 88 -3.38 -15.86 -7.95
C TYR A 88 -2.34 -16.68 -8.74
N TYR A 89 -1.97 -16.23 -9.94
CA TYR A 89 -1.00 -16.93 -10.76
C TYR A 89 0.38 -17.05 -10.08
N PHE A 90 0.92 -15.95 -9.55
CA PHE A 90 2.26 -15.97 -8.96
C PHE A 90 2.30 -16.65 -7.59
N PHE A 91 1.39 -16.31 -6.69
CA PHE A 91 1.46 -16.77 -5.30
C PHE A 91 0.78 -18.10 -5.09
N TYR A 92 -0.40 -18.33 -5.68
CA TYR A 92 -1.13 -19.57 -5.47
C TYR A 92 -0.65 -20.68 -6.42
N ASP A 93 -0.63 -20.43 -7.73
CA ASP A 93 -0.30 -21.46 -8.75
C ASP A 93 1.21 -21.72 -8.87
N LYS A 94 2.03 -20.67 -9.01
CA LYS A 94 3.46 -20.82 -9.31
C LYS A 94 4.37 -21.05 -8.11
N THR A 95 4.08 -20.41 -6.98
CA THR A 95 4.99 -20.42 -5.82
C THR A 95 4.40 -21.07 -4.58
N ASN A 96 3.17 -21.62 -4.67
CA ASN A 96 2.49 -22.32 -3.58
C ASN A 96 2.59 -21.58 -2.23
N SER A 97 2.41 -20.26 -2.27
CA SER A 97 2.50 -19.31 -1.17
C SER A 97 1.10 -18.75 -0.83
N PRO A 98 0.23 -19.55 -0.19
CA PRO A 98 -1.15 -19.17 0.08
C PRO A 98 -1.26 -17.98 1.04
N ILE A 99 -0.38 -17.83 2.04
CA ILE A 99 -0.44 -16.70 2.98
C ILE A 99 -0.16 -15.40 2.23
N VAL A 100 0.85 -15.40 1.36
CA VAL A 100 1.17 -14.22 0.52
C VAL A 100 0.04 -13.92 -0.46
N TYR A 101 -0.60 -14.93 -1.04
CA TYR A 101 -1.77 -14.75 -1.90
C TYR A 101 -2.91 -14.02 -1.17
N TYR A 102 -3.39 -14.58 -0.04
CA TYR A 102 -4.52 -14.00 0.68
C TYR A 102 -4.19 -12.61 1.23
N SER A 103 -2.96 -12.41 1.71
CA SER A 103 -2.51 -11.10 2.18
C SER A 103 -2.45 -10.07 1.05
N SER A 104 -2.01 -10.47 -0.15
CA SER A 104 -2.01 -9.60 -1.33
C SER A 104 -3.43 -9.23 -1.77
N VAL A 105 -4.39 -10.15 -1.67
CA VAL A 105 -5.82 -9.85 -1.94
C VAL A 105 -6.35 -8.82 -0.93
N ILE A 106 -6.04 -8.97 0.36
CA ILE A 106 -6.43 -7.99 1.39
C ILE A 106 -5.83 -6.60 1.09
N VAL A 107 -4.54 -6.54 0.76
CA VAL A 107 -3.89 -5.28 0.36
C VAL A 107 -4.58 -4.67 -0.86
N ASN A 108 -4.91 -5.48 -1.86
CA ASN A 108 -5.59 -5.02 -3.07
C ASN A 108 -7.00 -4.46 -2.77
N ILE A 109 -7.78 -5.12 -1.92
CA ILE A 109 -9.12 -4.66 -1.51
C ILE A 109 -9.01 -3.35 -0.73
N THR A 110 -8.10 -3.27 0.24
CA THR A 110 -7.92 -2.04 1.04
C THR A 110 -7.42 -0.88 0.17
N ALA A 111 -6.53 -1.14 -0.78
CA ALA A 111 -6.04 -0.14 -1.73
C ALA A 111 -7.19 0.39 -2.61
N LEU A 112 -8.06 -0.49 -3.12
CA LEU A 112 -9.25 -0.09 -3.89
C LEU A 112 -10.18 0.81 -3.07
N LEU A 113 -10.48 0.42 -1.83
CA LEU A 113 -11.32 1.22 -0.93
C LEU A 113 -10.71 2.61 -0.70
N TRP A 114 -9.41 2.69 -0.45
CA TRP A 114 -8.74 3.96 -0.27
C TRP A 114 -8.69 4.81 -1.54
N SER A 115 -8.49 4.22 -2.72
CA SER A 115 -8.57 4.96 -4.00
C SER A 115 -9.93 5.64 -4.17
N ILE A 116 -11.02 4.94 -3.79
CA ILE A 116 -12.37 5.49 -3.84
C ILE A 116 -12.55 6.59 -2.78
N ILE A 117 -12.17 6.33 -1.52
CA ILE A 117 -12.30 7.29 -0.41
C ILE A 117 -11.53 8.57 -0.72
N VAL A 118 -10.30 8.46 -1.22
CA VAL A 118 -9.47 9.62 -1.59
C VAL A 118 -10.16 10.46 -2.65
N LYS A 119 -10.82 9.87 -3.64
CA LYS A 119 -11.50 10.62 -4.71
C LYS A 119 -12.87 11.16 -4.33
N GLU A 120 -13.64 10.44 -3.54
CA GLU A 120 -14.95 10.90 -3.09
C GLU A 120 -14.84 11.94 -1.96
N TYR A 121 -13.79 11.85 -1.14
CA TYR A 121 -13.58 12.72 0.01
C TYR A 121 -12.60 13.85 -0.29
N LYS A 122 -13.11 14.95 -0.87
CA LYS A 122 -12.33 16.16 -1.22
C LYS A 122 -11.33 16.63 -0.15
N PRO A 123 -11.66 16.68 1.16
CA PRO A 123 -10.69 17.12 2.16
C PRO A 123 -9.45 16.21 2.29
N LEU A 124 -9.58 14.91 1.98
CA LEU A 124 -8.44 13.99 1.95
C LEU A 124 -7.63 14.14 0.66
N GLU A 125 -8.31 14.31 -0.49
CA GLU A 125 -7.63 14.62 -1.76
C GLU A 125 -6.79 15.89 -1.65
N GLU A 126 -7.39 16.99 -1.16
CA GLU A 126 -6.70 18.27 -0.96
C GLU A 126 -5.54 18.15 0.03
N HIS A 127 -5.70 17.37 1.11
CA HIS A 127 -4.62 17.10 2.07
C HIS A 127 -3.45 16.39 1.41
N ILE A 128 -3.68 15.35 0.60
CA ILE A 128 -2.61 14.60 -0.08
C ILE A 128 -1.91 15.50 -1.11
N LEU A 129 -2.68 16.26 -1.90
CA LEU A 129 -2.16 17.15 -2.94
C LEU A 129 -1.34 18.33 -2.39
N LYS A 130 -1.46 18.64 -1.09
CA LYS A 130 -0.62 19.65 -0.40
C LYS A 130 0.85 19.24 -0.33
N TYR A 131 1.15 17.93 -0.36
CA TYR A 131 2.50 17.39 -0.26
C TYR A 131 3.07 17.02 -1.64
N ARG A 132 4.40 16.94 -1.70
CA ARG A 132 5.10 16.51 -2.92
C ARG A 132 4.80 15.03 -3.21
N GLN A 133 4.80 14.65 -4.50
CA GLN A 133 4.37 13.33 -4.97
C GLN A 133 5.10 12.15 -4.33
N ASP A 134 6.38 12.31 -3.99
CA ASP A 134 7.20 11.32 -3.27
C ASP A 134 6.71 11.06 -1.84
N GLN A 135 5.91 11.96 -1.28
CA GLN A 135 5.39 11.88 0.09
C GLN A 135 3.95 11.37 0.17
N TRP A 136 3.29 11.10 -0.95
CA TRP A 136 1.87 10.69 -0.97
C TRP A 136 1.63 9.32 -0.32
N LEU A 137 2.65 8.46 -0.29
CA LEU A 137 2.61 7.14 0.36
C LEU A 137 3.28 7.13 1.74
N VAL A 138 3.72 8.30 2.24
CA VAL A 138 4.35 8.44 3.54
C VAL A 138 3.36 9.13 4.48
N PRO A 139 3.23 8.71 5.74
CA PRO A 139 2.38 9.42 6.69
C PRO A 139 2.81 10.89 6.83
N CYS A 140 1.87 11.80 6.58
CA CYS A 140 2.03 13.24 6.65
C CYS A 140 0.86 13.87 7.41
N SER A 141 1.15 14.51 8.54
CA SER A 141 0.19 15.28 9.34
C SER A 141 0.62 16.74 9.46
N GLU A 142 -0.35 17.66 9.51
CA GLU A 142 -0.09 19.08 9.76
C GLU A 142 0.41 19.33 11.19
N ASN A 143 0.09 18.43 12.14
CA ASN A 143 0.57 18.51 13.50
C ASN A 143 1.99 17.95 13.60
N TYR A 144 2.96 18.81 13.93
CA TYR A 144 4.38 18.43 14.03
C TYR A 144 4.63 17.24 14.95
N LYS A 145 3.96 17.18 16.11
CA LYS A 145 4.14 16.08 17.07
C LYS A 145 3.63 14.75 16.51
N GLU A 146 2.43 14.74 15.92
CA GLU A 146 1.86 13.54 15.28
C GLU A 146 2.69 13.09 14.09
N ASN A 147 3.10 14.01 13.23
CA ASN A 147 3.92 13.71 12.06
C ASN A 147 5.26 13.07 12.46
N LYS A 148 5.91 13.60 13.52
CA LYS A 148 7.15 13.02 14.06
C LYS A 148 6.93 11.60 14.59
N ILE A 149 5.85 11.36 15.33
CA ILE A 149 5.53 10.04 15.88
C ILE A 149 5.24 9.05 14.75
N LEU A 150 4.34 9.38 13.82
CA LEU A 150 3.96 8.51 12.71
C LEU A 150 5.15 8.17 11.81
N ARG A 151 6.00 9.15 11.48
CA ARG A 151 7.22 8.89 10.70
C ARG A 151 8.23 8.05 11.46
N SER A 152 8.36 8.24 12.78
CA SER A 152 9.24 7.41 13.61
C SER A 152 8.77 5.97 13.64
N ILE A 153 7.46 5.74 13.83
CA ILE A 153 6.86 4.39 13.80
C ILE A 153 7.06 3.77 12.42
N TRP A 154 6.72 4.50 11.36
CA TRP A 154 6.89 4.03 9.98
C TRP A 154 8.34 3.62 9.70
N LEU A 155 9.32 4.43 10.11
CA LEU A 155 10.74 4.17 9.87
C LEU A 155 11.23 2.95 10.66
N VAL A 156 10.85 2.82 11.93
CA VAL A 156 11.21 1.64 12.76
C VAL A 156 10.59 0.37 12.18
N CYS A 157 9.29 0.40 11.83
CA CYS A 157 8.62 -0.74 11.21
C CYS A 157 9.24 -1.10 9.86
N PHE A 158 9.54 -0.10 9.02
CA PHE A 158 10.14 -0.32 7.70
C PHE A 158 11.54 -0.93 7.81
N ILE A 159 12.41 -0.41 8.68
CA ILE A 159 13.74 -0.99 8.88
C ILE A 159 13.62 -2.42 9.41
N GLY A 160 12.74 -2.65 10.40
CA GLY A 160 12.50 -3.98 10.94
C GLY A 160 12.07 -4.98 9.88
N THR A 161 11.13 -4.61 9.00
CA THR A 161 10.67 -5.51 7.94
C THR A 161 11.69 -5.69 6.83
N VAL A 162 12.48 -4.68 6.48
CA VAL A 162 13.58 -4.81 5.51
C VAL A 162 14.64 -5.78 6.04
N VAL A 163 15.07 -5.63 7.30
CA VAL A 163 16.05 -6.52 7.92
C VAL A 163 15.51 -7.95 7.99
N PHE A 164 14.25 -8.12 8.41
CA PHE A 164 13.61 -9.44 8.44
C PHE A 164 13.56 -10.08 7.04
N SER A 165 13.07 -9.35 6.03
CA SER A 165 12.99 -9.87 4.66
C SER A 165 14.37 -10.22 4.11
N PHE A 166 15.42 -9.46 4.47
CA PHE A 166 16.80 -9.79 4.10
C PHE A 166 17.28 -11.07 4.80
N VAL A 167 17.02 -11.23 6.10
CA VAL A 167 17.36 -12.47 6.82
C VAL A 167 16.67 -13.68 6.20
N CYS A 168 15.37 -13.56 5.86
CA CYS A 168 14.63 -14.63 5.21
C CYS A 168 15.21 -15.02 3.85
N GLN A 169 15.83 -14.11 3.11
CA GLN A 169 16.43 -14.36 1.80
C GLN A 169 17.80 -15.08 1.86
N TRP A 170 18.52 -14.96 2.97
CA TRP A 170 19.91 -15.45 3.11
C TRP A 170 20.06 -16.62 4.11
N GLY A 171 19.01 -16.96 4.87
CA GLY A 171 18.97 -18.09 5.81
C GLY A 171 18.66 -19.43 5.16
#